data_AF-A0A3D3XJ96-F1
#
_entry.id   AF-A0A3D3XJ96-F1
#
_cell.length_a   1.000
_cell.length_b   1.000
_cell.length_c   1.000
_cell.angle_alpha   90.00
_cell.angle_beta   90.00
_cell.angle_gamma   90.00
#
_symmetry.space_group_name_H-M   'P 1'
#
loop_
_entity.id
_entity.type
_entity.pdbx_description
1 polymer ?
#
loop_
_entity_poly.entity_id
_entity_poly.type
_entity_poly.pdbx_seq_one_letter_code
_entity_poly.pdbx_strand_id
1 'polypeptide(L)'
;MNETTYQEAPKDWKGIAKQLGPGLIISANIVGSGELIVTTKVGADVGFILLWFIILGCIVKVFLQVELGRYALTHGKTTLQAMDAVPGPRFSLIWRWLNLRAEGSWLVWCWIIMFIATFFQVSGMVGGIA
;
A
#
# COMPACT_ATOMS: atom_id res chain seq x y z
N MET A 1 -26.67 -16.21 -15.27
CA MET A 1 -25.62 -15.69 -14.37
C MET A 1 -25.75 -14.17 -14.44
N ASN A 2 -26.33 -13.57 -13.40
CA ASN A 2 -26.87 -12.19 -13.44
C ASN A 2 -25.79 -11.13 -13.67
N GLU A 3 -26.14 -10.16 -14.49
CA GLU A 3 -25.32 -9.06 -14.99
C GLU A 3 -24.95 -8.06 -13.88
N THR A 4 -23.65 -7.88 -13.67
CA THR A 4 -22.97 -6.69 -13.14
C THR A 4 -23.68 -5.84 -12.08
N THR A 5 -23.34 -6.08 -10.80
CA THR A 5 -23.55 -5.15 -9.68
C THR A 5 -22.62 -3.92 -9.82
N TYR A 6 -22.86 -3.07 -10.82
CA TYR A 6 -22.29 -1.71 -10.83
C TYR A 6 -23.15 -0.85 -9.93
N GLN A 7 -22.71 -0.64 -8.70
CA GLN A 7 -23.36 0.29 -7.78
C GLN A 7 -22.99 1.71 -8.20
N GLU A 8 -23.98 2.55 -8.51
CA GLU A 8 -23.72 3.95 -8.85
C GLU A 8 -23.06 4.68 -7.68
N ALA A 9 -22.09 5.55 -7.99
CA ALA A 9 -21.39 6.34 -6.99
C ALA A 9 -22.40 7.17 -6.18
N PRO A 10 -22.42 7.08 -4.85
CA PRO A 10 -23.38 7.81 -4.03
C PRO A 10 -23.19 9.31 -4.22
N LYS A 11 -24.25 9.99 -4.68
CA LYS A 11 -24.25 11.46 -4.90
C LYS A 11 -24.60 12.25 -3.63
N ASP A 12 -25.17 11.58 -2.63
CA ASP A 12 -25.54 12.18 -1.35
C ASP A 12 -24.41 12.06 -0.32
N TRP A 13 -24.23 13.12 0.48
CA TRP A 13 -23.28 13.14 1.61
C TRP A 13 -23.47 11.96 2.57
N LYS A 14 -24.72 11.56 2.85
CA LYS A 14 -25.05 10.40 3.68
C LYS A 14 -24.67 9.07 3.02
N GLY A 15 -24.75 8.98 1.69
CA GLY A 15 -24.34 7.80 0.93
C GLY A 15 -22.82 7.62 0.94
N ILE A 16 -22.08 8.72 0.77
CA ILE A 16 -20.62 8.76 0.87
C ILE A 16 -20.18 8.32 2.27
N ALA A 17 -20.77 8.89 3.33
CA ALA A 17 -20.43 8.56 4.71
C ALA A 17 -20.59 7.06 5.04
N LYS A 18 -21.61 6.39 4.45
CA LYS A 18 -21.80 4.93 4.62
C LYS A 18 -20.70 4.10 3.96
N GLN A 19 -20.06 4.60 2.91
CA GLN A 19 -18.99 3.89 2.20
C GLN A 19 -17.59 4.16 2.78
N LEU A 20 -17.42 5.12 3.68
CA LEU A 20 -16.15 5.40 4.36
C LEU A 20 -15.75 4.31 5.37
N GLY A 21 -16.71 3.56 5.91
CA GLY A 21 -16.51 2.54 6.94
C GLY A 21 -15.40 1.52 6.65
N PRO A 22 -15.43 0.78 5.53
CA PRO A 22 -14.41 -0.24 5.23
C PRO A 22 -13.00 0.35 5.09
N GLY A 23 -12.85 1.54 4.47
CA GLY A 23 -11.56 2.21 4.35
C GLY A 23 -10.98 2.64 5.71
N LEU A 24 -11.84 3.15 6.60
CA LEU A 24 -11.44 3.55 7.94
C LEU A 24 -11.00 2.35 8.80
N ILE A 25 -11.72 1.22 8.72
CA ILE A 25 -11.38 -0.01 9.47
C ILE A 25 -10.02 -0.57 9.01
N ILE A 26 -9.77 -0.61 7.70
CA ILE A 26 -8.48 -1.09 7.17
C ILE A 26 -7.36 -0.16 7.61
N SER A 27 -7.57 1.16 7.53
CA SER A 27 -6.58 2.15 7.97
C SER A 27 -6.26 2.03 9.46
N ALA A 28 -7.27 1.81 10.31
CA ALA A 28 -7.10 1.63 11.75
C ALA A 28 -6.30 0.36 12.10
N ASN A 29 -6.42 -0.70 11.30
CA ASN A 29 -5.63 -1.93 11.49
C ASN A 29 -4.15 -1.76 11.09
N ILE A 30 -3.87 -0.92 10.09
CA ILE A 30 -2.50 -0.69 9.60
C ILE A 30 -1.74 0.27 10.52
N VAL A 31 -2.42 1.31 11.03
CA VAL A 31 -1.80 2.30 11.92
C VAL A 31 -1.61 1.70 13.32
N GLY A 32 -0.44 1.10 13.55
CA GLY A 32 -0.04 0.54 14.84
C GLY A 32 0.58 1.58 15.79
N SER A 33 0.54 1.29 17.11
CA SER A 33 1.19 2.13 18.13
C SER A 33 2.72 2.23 17.95
N GLY A 34 3.35 1.20 17.39
CA GLY A 34 4.81 1.16 17.15
C GLY A 34 5.29 2.24 16.19
N GLU A 35 4.58 2.47 15.07
CA GLU A 35 4.94 3.52 14.11
C GLU A 35 4.81 4.92 14.72
N LEU A 36 3.82 5.14 15.59
CA LEU A 36 3.61 6.41 16.27
C LEU A 36 4.71 6.70 17.29
N ILE A 37 5.20 5.69 18.03
CA ILE A 37 6.29 5.83 19.01
C ILE A 37 7.62 6.12 18.31
N VAL A 38 7.93 5.41 17.22
CA VAL A 38 9.18 5.62 16.48
C VAL A 38 9.19 7.01 15.83
N THR A 39 8.06 7.45 15.28
CA THR A 39 7.95 8.78 14.67
C THR A 39 8.18 9.90 15.69
N THR A 40 7.61 9.79 16.90
CA THR A 40 7.82 10.80 17.95
C THR A 40 9.23 10.76 18.51
N LYS A 41 9.85 9.58 18.64
CA LYS A 41 11.26 9.44 19.03
C LYS A 41 12.19 10.11 18.02
N VAL A 42 12.01 9.85 16.73
CA VAL A 42 12.80 10.52 15.67
C VAL A 42 12.55 12.03 15.64
N GLY A 43 11.31 12.47 15.88
CA GLY A 43 10.98 13.88 16.04
C GLY A 43 11.64 14.54 17.26
N ALA A 44 11.85 13.79 18.35
CA ALA A 44 12.55 14.27 19.54
C ALA A 44 14.08 14.34 19.33
N ASP A 45 14.66 13.35 18.64
CA ASP A 45 16.11 13.27 18.40
C ASP A 45 16.58 14.28 17.33
N VAL A 46 15.79 14.49 16.26
CA VAL A 46 16.17 15.31 15.09
C VAL A 46 15.43 16.65 15.04
N GLY A 47 14.47 16.87 15.95
CA GLY A 47 13.61 18.04 15.97
C GLY A 47 12.70 18.16 14.74
N PHE A 48 12.19 19.37 14.48
CA PHE A 48 11.25 19.65 13.39
C PHE A 48 11.88 19.78 12.00
N ILE A 49 13.18 19.50 11.84
CA ILE A 49 13.87 19.60 10.55
C ILE A 49 13.28 18.67 9.49
N LEU A 50 12.75 17.50 9.90
CA LEU A 50 12.15 16.52 9.01
C LEU A 50 10.66 16.78 8.71
N LEU A 51 10.04 17.79 9.34
CA LEU A 51 8.60 18.02 9.24
C LEU A 51 8.14 18.28 7.80
N TRP A 52 8.91 19.07 7.03
CA TRP A 52 8.58 19.36 5.63
C TRP A 52 8.59 18.08 4.76
N PHE A 53 9.47 17.12 5.06
CA PHE A 53 9.56 15.85 4.35
C PHE A 53 8.36 14.96 4.65
N ILE A 54 7.88 14.95 5.91
CA ILE A 54 6.66 14.24 6.31
C ILE A 54 5.44 14.80 5.58
N ILE A 55 5.30 16.13 5.54
CA ILE A 55 4.19 16.78 4.84
C ILE A 55 4.22 16.48 3.34
N LEU A 56 5.39 16.60 2.70
CA LEU A 56 5.56 16.27 1.29
C LEU A 56 5.23 14.80 1.02
N GLY A 57 5.74 13.88 1.84
CA GLY A 57 5.42 12.46 1.75
C GLY A 57 3.93 12.18 1.89
N CYS A 58 3.25 12.88 2.81
CA CYS A 58 1.80 12.77 3.00
C CYS A 58 1.00 13.26 1.78
N ILE A 59 1.46 14.31 1.11
CA ILE A 59 0.82 14.79 -0.11
C ILE A 59 1.02 13.77 -1.24
N VAL A 60 2.26 13.36 -1.48
CA VAL A 60 2.62 12.42 -2.57
C VAL A 60 1.90 11.09 -2.40
N LYS A 61 1.83 10.53 -1.19
CA LYS A 61 1.16 9.25 -0.95
C LYS A 61 -0.34 9.32 -1.25
N VAL A 62 -1.00 10.44 -0.95
CA VAL A 62 -2.44 10.59 -1.21
C VAL A 62 -2.71 10.62 -2.70
N PHE A 63 -1.94 11.40 -3.46
CA PHE A 63 -2.08 11.44 -4.92
C PHE A 63 -1.84 10.08 -5.56
N LEU A 64 -0.79 9.37 -5.14
CA LEU A 64 -0.52 8.01 -5.62
C LEU A 64 -1.66 7.05 -5.30
N GLN A 65 -2.21 7.09 -4.09
CA GLN A 65 -3.33 6.22 -3.70
C GLN A 65 -4.60 6.52 -4.50
N VAL A 66 -4.90 7.80 -4.75
CA VAL A 66 -6.05 8.20 -5.57
C VAL A 66 -5.90 7.72 -7.01
N GLU A 67 -4.72 7.87 -7.61
CA GLU A 67 -4.47 7.46 -8.99
C GLU A 67 -4.52 5.93 -9.14
N LEU A 68 -3.85 5.20 -8.25
CA LEU A 68 -3.86 3.73 -8.25
C LEU A 68 -5.26 3.18 -7.96
N GLY A 69 -6.01 3.80 -7.04
CA GLY A 69 -7.40 3.45 -6.77
C GLY A 69 -8.30 3.71 -7.96
N ARG A 70 -8.15 4.86 -8.62
CA ARG A 70 -8.86 5.20 -9.86
C ARG A 70 -8.55 4.21 -10.97
N TYR A 71 -7.28 3.83 -11.14
CA TYR A 71 -6.86 2.85 -12.13
C TYR A 71 -7.50 1.48 -11.86
N ALA A 72 -7.47 1.01 -10.60
CA ALA A 72 -8.05 -0.27 -10.22
C ALA A 72 -9.57 -0.32 -10.44
N LEU A 73 -10.28 0.76 -10.10
CA LEU A 73 -11.73 0.88 -10.30
C LEU A 73 -12.13 0.98 -11.78
N THR A 74 -11.36 1.70 -12.60
CA THR A 74 -11.69 1.91 -14.02
C THR A 74 -11.35 0.72 -14.90
N HIS A 75 -10.25 0.02 -14.63
CA HIS A 75 -9.78 -1.09 -15.46
C HIS A 75 -10.21 -2.47 -14.93
N GLY A 76 -10.80 -2.53 -13.73
CA GLY A 76 -11.20 -3.77 -13.07
C GLY A 76 -10.02 -4.71 -12.76
N LYS A 77 -8.79 -4.19 -12.77
CA LYS A 77 -7.55 -4.93 -12.51
C LYS A 77 -7.01 -4.57 -11.13
N THR A 78 -6.42 -5.54 -10.44
CA THR A 78 -5.77 -5.25 -9.15
C THR A 78 -4.55 -4.35 -9.37
N THR A 79 -4.17 -3.57 -8.35
CA THR A 79 -2.96 -2.73 -8.41
C THR A 79 -1.71 -3.53 -8.75
N LEU A 80 -1.65 -4.80 -8.31
CA LEU A 80 -0.56 -5.72 -8.63
C LEU A 80 -0.52 -6.08 -10.12
N GLN A 81 -1.68 -6.33 -10.73
CA GLN A 81 -1.80 -6.55 -12.18
C GLN A 81 -1.48 -5.28 -12.98
N ALA A 82 -1.81 -4.10 -12.43
CA ALA A 82 -1.42 -2.83 -13.03
C ALA A 82 0.11 -2.67 -13.06
N MET A 83 0.78 -3.01 -11.95
CA MET A 83 2.25 -2.99 -11.85
C MET A 83 2.91 -4.02 -12.75
N ASP A 84 2.29 -5.18 -12.96
CA ASP A 84 2.79 -6.21 -13.88
C ASP A 84 2.62 -5.83 -15.37
N ALA A 85 1.63 -5.00 -15.67
CA ALA A 85 1.38 -4.48 -17.01
C ALA A 85 2.32 -3.35 -17.43
N VAL A 86 3.08 -2.75 -16.50
CA VAL A 86 4.05 -1.70 -16.83
C VAL A 86 5.20 -2.32 -17.65
N PRO A 87 5.45 -1.83 -18.89
CA PRO A 87 6.53 -2.35 -19.73
C PRO A 87 7.88 -2.04 -19.07
N GLY A 88 8.57 -3.10 -18.65
CA GLY A 88 9.87 -3.04 -17.99
C GLY A 88 10.59 -4.40 -18.07
N PRO A 89 11.85 -4.48 -17.59
CA PRO A 89 12.59 -5.73 -17.55
C PRO A 89 11.83 -6.77 -16.72
N ARG A 90 11.50 -7.90 -17.35
CA ARG A 90 10.79 -9.02 -16.72
C ARG A 90 11.81 -9.97 -16.12
N PHE A 91 11.77 -10.13 -14.81
CA PHE A 91 12.65 -11.06 -14.10
C PHE A 91 11.90 -12.39 -13.92
N SER A 92 12.36 -13.42 -14.63
CA SER A 92 11.88 -14.78 -14.49
C SER A 92 12.78 -15.50 -13.50
N LEU A 93 12.23 -15.86 -12.34
CA LEU A 93 12.93 -16.69 -11.36
C LEU A 93 12.33 -18.09 -11.41
N ILE A 94 13.15 -19.05 -11.84
CA ILE A 94 12.78 -20.45 -11.98
C ILE A 94 13.30 -21.22 -10.76
N TRP A 95 12.40 -21.67 -9.88
CA TRP A 95 12.79 -22.47 -8.71
C TRP A 95 12.57 -23.95 -9.00
N ARG A 96 13.61 -24.60 -9.53
CA ARG A 96 13.55 -25.95 -10.12
C ARG A 96 13.14 -27.05 -9.13
N TRP A 97 13.37 -26.85 -7.83
CA TRP A 97 13.04 -27.84 -6.79
C TRP A 97 11.58 -27.76 -6.28
N LEU A 98 10.87 -26.67 -6.55
CA LEU A 98 9.48 -26.43 -6.10
C LEU A 98 8.50 -26.36 -7.27
N ASN A 99 8.95 -26.67 -8.49
CA ASN A 99 8.19 -26.61 -9.75
C ASN A 99 7.38 -25.31 -9.94
N LEU A 100 7.95 -24.18 -9.50
CA LEU A 100 7.33 -22.86 -9.54
C LEU A 100 8.14 -21.93 -10.46
N ARG A 101 7.42 -21.34 -11.43
CA ARG A 101 7.95 -20.36 -12.37
C ARG A 101 7.28 -19.02 -12.10
N ALA A 102 7.98 -18.15 -11.38
CA ALA A 102 7.52 -16.79 -11.13
C ALA A 102 8.06 -15.86 -12.22
N GLU A 103 7.21 -15.52 -13.19
CA GLU A 103 7.49 -14.49 -14.20
C GLU A 103 6.67 -13.26 -13.85
N GLY A 104 7.33 -12.19 -13.43
CA GLY A 104 6.68 -10.93 -13.07
C GLY A 104 7.53 -9.74 -13.48
N SER A 105 6.88 -8.61 -13.74
CA SER A 105 7.55 -7.34 -13.98
C SER A 105 8.46 -6.97 -12.79
N TRP A 106 9.57 -6.26 -13.04
CA TRP A 106 10.49 -5.76 -12.01
C TRP A 106 9.78 -5.12 -10.81
N LEU A 107 8.67 -4.41 -11.05
CA LEU A 107 7.86 -3.78 -10.00
C LEU A 107 7.21 -4.79 -9.05
N VAL A 108 6.79 -5.96 -9.54
CA VAL A 108 6.22 -7.04 -8.72
C VAL A 108 7.32 -7.65 -7.83
N TRP A 109 8.53 -7.80 -8.37
CA TRP A 109 9.70 -8.23 -7.60
C TRP A 109 10.09 -7.22 -6.52
N CYS A 110 10.15 -5.92 -6.85
CA CYS A 110 10.35 -4.86 -5.88
C CYS A 110 9.26 -4.86 -4.80
N TRP A 111 8.00 -5.09 -5.19
CA TRP A 111 6.89 -5.19 -4.24
C TRP A 111 7.04 -6.39 -3.30
N ILE A 112 7.45 -7.56 -3.80
CA ILE A 112 7.73 -8.74 -2.95
C ILE A 112 8.87 -8.46 -1.98
N ILE A 113 9.97 -7.86 -2.45
CA ILE A 113 11.11 -7.50 -1.58
C ILE A 113 10.66 -6.50 -0.51
N MET A 114 9.90 -5.48 -0.90
CA MET A 114 9.35 -4.50 0.03
C MET A 114 8.44 -5.18 1.07
N PHE A 115 7.56 -6.09 0.64
CA PHE A 115 6.65 -6.81 1.53
C PHE A 115 7.43 -7.64 2.56
N ILE A 116 8.49 -8.33 2.13
CA ILE A 116 9.41 -9.04 3.04
C ILE A 116 10.09 -8.07 4.00
N ALA A 117 10.62 -6.95 3.50
CA ALA A 117 11.26 -5.93 4.33
C ALA A 117 10.31 -5.33 5.37
N THR A 118 9.02 -5.16 5.05
CA THR A 118 8.00 -4.70 5.98
C THR A 118 7.81 -5.67 7.14
N PHE A 119 7.85 -6.99 6.91
CA PHE A 119 7.83 -7.96 8.02
C PHE A 119 9.00 -7.76 8.97
N PHE A 120 10.22 -7.58 8.44
CA PHE A 120 11.39 -7.28 9.26
C PHE A 120 11.27 -5.96 10.01
N GLN A 121 10.64 -4.95 9.41
CA GLN A 121 10.42 -3.65 10.02
C GLN A 121 9.47 -3.74 11.24
N VAL A 122 8.38 -4.50 11.12
CA VAL A 122 7.46 -4.76 12.23
C VAL A 122 8.15 -5.58 13.33
N SER A 123 8.98 -6.57 12.98
CA SER A 123 9.80 -7.30 13.95
C SER A 123 10.82 -6.41 14.67
N GLY A 124 11.44 -5.46 13.95
CA GLY A 124 12.38 -4.49 14.52
C GLY A 124 11.72 -3.55 15.54
N MET A 125 10.46 -3.15 15.30
CA MET A 125 9.70 -2.34 16.28
C MET A 125 9.46 -3.10 17.59
N VAL A 126 9.11 -4.39 17.52
CA VAL A 126 8.91 -5.24 18.71
C VAL A 126 10.22 -5.47 19.47
N GLY A 127 11.36 -5.48 18.78
CA GLY A 127 12.68 -5.55 19.43
C GLY A 127 13.11 -4.25 20.11
N GLY A 128 12.61 -3.09 19.66
CA GLY A 128 12.98 -1.77 20.21
C GLY A 128 12.20 -1.32 21.44
N ILE A 129 11.13 -2.04 21.82
CA ILE A 129 10.32 -1.78 23.02
C ILE A 129 10.76 -2.58 24.25
N ALA A 130 11.72 -3.52 24.09
CA ALA A 130 12.24 -4.40 25.15
C ALA A 130 13.50 -3.83 25.81
#